data_AF-A0A3N4LFZ3-F1
#
_entry.id   AF-A0A3N4LFZ3-F1
#
_cell.length_a   1.000
_cell.length_b   1.000
_cell.length_c   1.000
_cell.angle_alpha   90.00
_cell.angle_beta   90.00
_cell.angle_gamma   90.00
#
_symmetry.space_group_name_H-M   'P 1'
#
loop_
_entity.id
_entity.type
_entity.pdbx_description
1 polymer ?
#
loop_
_entity_poly.entity_id
_entity_poly.type
_entity_poly.pdbx_seq_one_letter_code
_entity_poly.pdbx_strand_id
1 'polypeptide(L)'
;PPLHPVPSMQAAFEESMYEQGHPPPEPTNPYAVSSTFPNSISVSTAFKPKYHPLTKLVSQITFGIHLLHKRLAKSDSEVVRILQAHVNDMDNFLSTTTRDFDTARSDISTRIKNLKVPLEAGPASDVFENMLKEPGFRVQIMEGNKKVDFVIKRNARAMNRALEDVGEGLRAVDELAKYLLTLKTGWRNANLIRVYGAMTHNVEGWFRCFVGLQMKGQVLGERLNTLKMVVWEIERRCGRASR
;
A
#
# COMPACT_ATOMS: atom_id res chain seq x y z
N PRO A 1 29.29 3.92 -11.15
CA PRO A 1 27.87 4.30 -11.35
C PRO A 1 27.77 5.82 -11.48
N PRO A 2 26.76 6.38 -12.17
CA PRO A 2 26.56 7.82 -12.19
C PRO A 2 26.24 8.36 -10.78
N LEU A 3 26.70 9.57 -10.49
CA LEU A 3 26.43 10.25 -9.22
C LEU A 3 25.01 10.82 -9.23
N HIS A 4 24.20 10.41 -8.26
CA HIS A 4 22.83 10.85 -8.05
C HIS A 4 22.83 12.26 -7.40
N PRO A 5 21.94 13.18 -7.85
CA PRO A 5 21.92 14.55 -7.34
C PRO A 5 21.45 14.68 -5.88
N VAL A 6 20.77 13.66 -5.37
CA VAL A 6 20.29 13.57 -3.99
C VAL A 6 21.05 12.43 -3.30
N PRO A 7 21.99 12.73 -2.38
CA PRO A 7 22.87 11.71 -1.78
C PRO A 7 22.11 10.58 -1.08
N SER A 8 20.99 10.88 -0.41
CA SER A 8 20.15 9.90 0.29
C SER A 8 19.54 8.84 -0.64
N MET A 9 19.47 9.10 -1.94
CA MET A 9 18.91 8.21 -2.96
C MET A 9 19.97 7.44 -3.76
N GLN A 10 21.27 7.73 -3.61
CA GLN A 10 22.36 7.14 -4.40
C GLN A 10 22.30 5.61 -4.40
N ALA A 11 22.20 5.02 -3.21
CA ALA A 11 22.33 3.57 -3.09
C ALA A 11 21.09 2.81 -3.60
N ALA A 12 19.89 3.38 -3.45
CA ALA A 12 18.67 2.84 -4.04
C ALA A 12 18.72 2.91 -5.58
N PHE A 13 19.24 4.02 -6.11
CA PHE A 13 19.44 4.20 -7.54
C PHE A 13 20.44 3.18 -8.10
N GLU A 14 21.58 2.97 -7.43
CA GLU A 14 22.59 1.98 -7.82
C GLU A 14 22.04 0.55 -7.82
N GLU A 15 21.27 0.17 -6.79
CA GLU A 15 20.59 -1.14 -6.76
C GLU A 15 19.64 -1.31 -7.96
N SER A 16 18.85 -0.27 -8.27
CA SER A 16 17.91 -0.32 -9.40
C SER A 16 18.61 -0.48 -10.76
N MET A 17 19.79 0.12 -10.94
CA MET A 17 20.61 -0.02 -12.14
C MET A 17 21.22 -1.42 -12.26
N TYR A 18 21.64 -2.00 -11.13
CA TYR A 18 22.17 -3.37 -11.10
C TYR A 18 21.09 -4.40 -11.47
N GLU A 19 19.87 -4.24 -10.94
CA GLU A 19 18.72 -5.11 -11.22
C GLU A 19 18.30 -5.06 -12.70
N GLN A 20 18.35 -3.90 -13.34
CA GLN A 20 18.07 -3.78 -14.78
C GLN A 20 19.11 -4.51 -15.65
N GLY A 21 20.37 -4.57 -15.21
CA GLY A 21 21.43 -5.30 -15.91
C GLY A 21 21.42 -6.81 -15.64
N HIS A 22 20.77 -7.25 -14.56
CA HIS A 22 20.71 -8.65 -14.12
C HIS A 22 19.28 -9.00 -13.68
N PRO A 23 18.33 -9.09 -14.62
CA PRO A 23 16.95 -9.39 -14.27
C PRO A 23 16.86 -10.76 -13.56
N PRO A 24 16.11 -10.88 -12.46
CA PRO A 24 15.90 -12.17 -11.81
C PRO A 24 15.19 -13.14 -12.76
N PRO A 25 15.42 -14.46 -12.65
CA PRO A 25 14.70 -15.45 -13.44
C PRO A 25 13.18 -15.33 -13.22
N GLU A 26 12.41 -15.48 -14.29
CA GLU A 26 10.94 -15.37 -14.25
C GLU A 26 10.33 -16.32 -13.20
N PRO A 27 9.31 -15.88 -12.44
CA PRO A 27 8.67 -16.72 -11.45
C PRO A 27 7.89 -17.87 -12.12
N THR A 28 8.20 -19.10 -11.75
CA THR A 28 7.57 -20.35 -12.25
C THR A 28 6.11 -20.56 -11.85
N ASN A 29 5.45 -19.62 -11.18
CA ASN A 29 4.10 -19.82 -10.64
C ASN A 29 3.08 -18.80 -11.19
N PRO A 30 2.17 -19.21 -12.10
CA PRO A 30 1.16 -18.33 -12.71
C PRO A 30 0.02 -17.90 -11.76
N TYR A 31 0.00 -18.36 -10.50
CA TYR A 31 -1.03 -18.00 -9.50
C TYR A 31 -0.54 -17.04 -8.41
N ALA A 32 0.68 -16.48 -8.52
CA ALA A 32 1.11 -15.41 -7.63
C ALA A 32 0.28 -14.15 -7.94
N VAL A 33 -0.77 -13.95 -7.14
CA VAL A 33 -1.62 -12.76 -7.19
C VAL A 33 -0.71 -11.54 -7.20
N SER A 34 -0.85 -10.73 -8.26
CA SER A 34 -0.19 -9.45 -8.47
C SER A 34 -0.37 -8.56 -7.23
N SER A 35 0.55 -8.69 -6.27
CA SER A 35 0.87 -7.58 -5.39
C SER A 35 1.48 -6.54 -6.29
N THR A 36 0.90 -5.34 -6.32
CA THR A 36 1.28 -4.21 -7.18
C THR A 36 2.76 -3.82 -7.04
N PHE A 37 3.47 -4.42 -6.07
CA PHE A 37 4.92 -4.58 -6.00
C PHE A 37 5.24 -6.07 -5.75
N PRO A 38 6.15 -6.71 -6.50
CA PRO A 38 6.40 -8.14 -6.38
C PRO A 38 7.15 -8.47 -5.09
N ASN A 39 6.41 -8.65 -3.99
CA ASN A 39 6.90 -9.26 -2.76
C ASN A 39 6.32 -10.68 -2.63
N SER A 40 6.55 -11.51 -3.64
CA SER A 40 6.63 -12.97 -3.48
C SER A 40 7.42 -13.60 -4.65
N ILE A 41 8.71 -13.28 -4.75
CA ILE A 41 9.62 -14.01 -5.64
C ILE A 41 10.07 -15.27 -4.90
N SER A 42 9.79 -16.44 -5.49
CA SER A 42 10.40 -17.70 -5.09
C SER A 42 11.92 -17.55 -5.12
N VAL A 43 12.52 -17.78 -3.97
CA VAL A 43 13.94 -17.58 -3.66
C VAL A 43 14.86 -18.18 -4.74
N SER A 44 15.48 -17.32 -5.55
CA SER A 44 16.87 -17.52 -5.94
C SER A 44 17.73 -16.88 -4.85
N THR A 45 18.66 -17.64 -4.29
CA THR A 45 19.38 -17.33 -3.04
C THR A 45 20.42 -16.20 -3.16
N ALA A 46 20.48 -15.45 -4.26
CA ALA A 46 21.61 -14.53 -4.52
C ALA A 46 21.31 -13.04 -4.32
N PHE A 47 20.06 -12.57 -4.40
CA PHE A 47 19.77 -11.14 -4.30
C PHE A 47 18.53 -10.87 -3.44
N LYS A 48 18.73 -10.33 -2.24
CA LYS A 48 17.66 -9.73 -1.44
C LYS A 48 17.68 -8.23 -1.70
N PRO A 49 16.59 -7.63 -2.22
CA PRO A 49 16.54 -6.20 -2.44
C PRO A 49 16.74 -5.47 -1.10
N LYS A 50 17.73 -4.58 -1.04
CA LYS A 50 18.09 -3.83 0.15
C LYS A 50 17.26 -2.55 0.28
N TYR A 51 16.79 -2.00 -0.84
CA TYR A 51 16.02 -0.77 -0.87
C TYR A 51 14.58 -1.00 -1.27
N HIS A 52 13.69 -0.21 -0.65
CA HIS A 52 12.25 -0.31 -0.90
C HIS A 52 11.93 0.04 -2.37
N PRO A 53 11.00 -0.67 -3.03
CA PRO A 53 10.67 -0.43 -4.44
C PRO A 53 10.28 1.02 -4.76
N LEU A 54 9.46 1.66 -3.92
CA LEU A 54 9.09 3.07 -4.13
C LEU A 54 10.28 4.03 -3.99
N THR A 55 11.23 3.74 -3.09
CA THR A 55 12.45 4.52 -2.97
C THR A 55 13.31 4.42 -4.23
N LYS A 56 13.43 3.20 -4.79
CA LYS A 56 14.11 2.97 -6.06
C LYS A 56 13.42 3.71 -7.20
N LEU A 57 12.09 3.58 -7.33
CA LEU A 57 11.30 4.27 -8.34
C LEU A 57 11.50 5.79 -8.29
N VAL A 58 11.36 6.38 -7.10
CA VAL A 58 11.54 7.83 -6.92
C VAL A 58 12.99 8.26 -7.17
N SER A 59 13.98 7.44 -6.82
CA SER A 59 15.38 7.73 -7.17
C SER A 59 15.60 7.78 -8.70
N GLN A 60 15.00 6.86 -9.46
CA GLN A 60 15.07 6.87 -10.92
C GLN A 60 14.37 8.08 -11.53
N ILE A 61 13.20 8.45 -11.00
CA ILE A 61 12.48 9.69 -11.39
C ILE A 61 13.37 10.91 -11.13
N THR A 62 13.93 11.02 -9.92
CA THR A 62 14.80 12.11 -9.50
C THR A 62 16.01 12.27 -10.43
N PHE A 63 16.66 11.14 -10.75
CA PHE A 63 17.78 11.13 -11.67
C PHE A 63 17.39 11.50 -13.10
N GLY A 64 16.25 11.00 -13.61
CA GLY A 64 15.76 11.35 -14.94
C GLY A 64 15.49 12.85 -15.09
N ILE A 65 14.87 13.48 -14.09
CA ILE A 65 14.66 14.93 -14.04
C ILE A 65 16.00 15.68 -14.05
N HIS A 66 16.99 15.19 -13.30
CA HIS A 66 18.32 15.77 -13.27
C HIS A 66 19.02 15.71 -14.63
N LEU A 67 18.92 14.58 -15.35
CA LEU A 67 19.49 14.46 -16.70
C LEU A 67 18.91 15.51 -17.65
N LEU A 68 17.60 15.75 -17.58
CA LEU A 68 16.93 16.78 -18.38
C LEU A 68 17.39 18.19 -17.98
N HIS A 69 17.46 18.49 -16.69
CA HIS A 69 17.86 19.81 -16.19
C HIS A 69 19.31 20.16 -16.54
N LYS A 70 20.24 19.23 -16.31
CA LYS A 70 21.68 19.41 -16.56
C LYS A 70 22.09 19.18 -18.01
N ARG A 71 21.15 18.85 -18.91
CA ARG A 71 21.41 18.58 -20.33
C ARG A 71 22.38 17.40 -20.52
N LEU A 72 22.29 16.42 -19.64
CA LEU A 72 23.10 15.19 -19.67
C LEU A 72 22.38 14.05 -20.41
N ALA A 73 21.10 14.25 -20.75
CA ALA A 73 20.33 13.29 -21.53
C ALA A 73 20.86 13.19 -22.97
N LYS A 74 21.11 11.96 -23.44
CA LYS A 74 21.39 11.69 -24.86
C LYS A 74 20.17 12.00 -25.74
N SER A 75 18.97 11.75 -25.21
CA SER A 75 17.69 12.04 -25.84
C SER A 75 16.69 12.47 -24.78
N ASP A 76 16.26 13.74 -24.83
CA ASP A 76 15.24 14.27 -23.92
C ASP A 76 13.93 13.50 -24.05
N SER A 77 13.51 13.15 -25.27
CA SER A 77 12.26 12.44 -25.51
C SER A 77 12.26 11.05 -24.88
N GLU A 78 13.40 10.36 -24.91
CA GLU A 78 13.54 9.04 -24.30
C GLU A 78 13.50 9.13 -22.77
N VAL A 79 14.19 10.10 -22.18
CA VAL A 79 14.12 10.33 -20.73
C VAL A 79 12.70 10.69 -20.29
N VAL A 80 12.00 11.55 -21.03
CA VAL A 80 10.59 11.89 -20.76
C VAL A 80 9.69 10.65 -20.86
N ARG A 81 9.90 9.79 -21.85
CA ARG A 81 9.15 8.53 -22.02
C ARG A 81 9.34 7.60 -20.82
N ILE A 82 10.58 7.44 -20.35
CA ILE A 82 10.91 6.61 -19.17
C ILE A 82 10.29 7.22 -17.91
N LEU A 83 10.41 8.54 -17.72
CA LEU A 83 9.78 9.24 -16.60
C LEU A 83 8.27 9.03 -16.57
N GLN A 84 7.60 9.06 -17.73
CA GLN A 84 6.16 8.81 -17.80
C GLN A 84 5.80 7.39 -17.35
N ALA A 85 6.59 6.38 -17.70
CA ALA A 85 6.37 5.02 -17.21
C ALA A 85 6.47 4.95 -15.68
N HIS A 86 7.49 5.59 -15.09
CA HIS A 86 7.64 5.63 -13.64
C HIS A 86 6.56 6.42 -12.92
N VAL A 87 6.06 7.50 -13.53
CA VAL A 87 4.88 8.23 -13.04
C VAL A 87 3.66 7.30 -13.01
N ASN A 88 3.43 6.55 -14.08
CA ASN A 88 2.32 5.60 -14.16
C ASN A 88 2.45 4.48 -13.11
N ASP A 89 3.67 4.00 -12.83
CA ASP A 89 3.91 2.99 -11.79
C ASP A 89 3.53 3.51 -10.40
N MET A 90 3.90 4.77 -10.09
CA MET A 90 3.52 5.43 -8.83
C MET A 90 2.00 5.64 -8.74
N ASP A 91 1.36 6.11 -9.81
CA ASP A 91 -0.09 6.31 -9.85
C ASP A 91 -0.86 4.99 -9.71
N ASN A 92 -0.36 3.91 -10.32
CA ASN A 92 -0.95 2.58 -10.20
C ASN A 92 -0.84 2.02 -8.77
N PHE A 93 0.29 2.23 -8.09
CA PHE A 93 0.44 1.89 -6.68
C PHE A 93 -0.60 2.62 -5.82
N LEU A 94 -0.66 3.94 -5.95
CA LEU A 94 -1.51 4.79 -5.11
C LEU A 94 -2.99 4.47 -5.34
N SER A 95 -3.41 4.31 -6.59
CA SER A 95 -4.79 3.97 -6.94
C SER A 95 -5.17 2.56 -6.47
N THR A 96 -4.30 1.57 -6.66
CA THR A 96 -4.57 0.19 -6.21
C THR A 96 -4.66 0.11 -4.69
N THR A 97 -3.69 0.69 -3.97
CA THR A 97 -3.69 0.69 -2.51
C THR A 97 -4.92 1.41 -1.94
N THR A 98 -5.34 2.51 -2.60
CA THR A 98 -6.56 3.23 -2.22
C THR A 98 -7.79 2.34 -2.35
N ARG A 99 -7.94 1.67 -3.49
CA ARG A 99 -9.04 0.73 -3.75
C ARG A 99 -9.05 -0.41 -2.73
N ASP A 100 -7.90 -0.99 -2.43
CA ASP A 100 -7.79 -2.10 -1.49
C ASP A 100 -8.23 -1.70 -0.08
N PHE A 101 -7.85 -0.51 0.39
CA PHE A 101 -8.35 0.02 1.66
C PHE A 101 -9.86 0.28 1.66
N ASP A 102 -10.41 0.84 0.58
CA ASP A 102 -11.85 1.09 0.49
C ASP A 102 -12.66 -0.21 0.43
N THR A 103 -12.19 -1.22 -0.31
CA THR A 103 -12.80 -2.55 -0.35
C THR A 103 -12.74 -3.23 1.01
N ALA A 104 -11.58 -3.25 1.66
CA ALA A 104 -11.43 -3.85 2.99
C ALA A 104 -12.33 -3.15 4.02
N ARG A 105 -12.37 -1.82 4.01
CA ARG A 105 -13.22 -1.03 4.91
C ARG A 105 -14.70 -1.37 4.72
N SER A 106 -15.16 -1.52 3.48
CA SER A 106 -16.55 -1.86 3.16
C SER A 106 -16.93 -3.27 3.65
N ASP A 107 -16.07 -4.27 3.39
CA ASP A 107 -16.28 -5.64 3.87
C ASP A 107 -16.33 -5.71 5.40
N ILE A 108 -15.36 -5.09 6.09
CA ILE A 108 -15.33 -5.07 7.56
C ILE A 108 -16.55 -4.34 8.14
N SER A 109 -16.97 -3.22 7.54
CA SER A 109 -18.15 -2.48 7.99
C SER A 109 -19.44 -3.30 7.85
N THR A 110 -19.55 -4.05 6.75
CA THR A 110 -20.69 -4.96 6.52
C THR A 110 -20.72 -6.09 7.54
N ARG A 111 -19.57 -6.69 7.85
CA ARG A 111 -19.45 -7.72 8.90
C ARG A 111 -19.85 -7.18 10.27
N ILE A 112 -19.38 -6.00 10.64
CA ILE A 112 -19.76 -5.34 11.90
C ILE A 112 -21.28 -5.16 11.95
N LYS A 113 -21.88 -4.60 10.90
CA LYS A 113 -23.32 -4.38 10.83
C LYS A 113 -24.09 -5.68 11.06
N ASN A 114 -23.73 -6.75 10.36
CA ASN A 114 -24.44 -8.02 10.45
C ASN A 114 -24.27 -8.70 11.82
N LEU A 115 -23.05 -8.68 12.37
CA LEU A 115 -22.75 -9.34 13.65
C LEU A 115 -23.27 -8.56 14.86
N LYS A 116 -23.58 -7.26 14.72
CA LYS A 116 -24.21 -6.47 15.77
C LYS A 116 -25.71 -6.74 15.94
N VAL A 117 -26.41 -7.16 14.89
CA VAL A 117 -27.86 -7.44 14.92
C VAL A 117 -28.28 -8.31 16.11
N PRO A 118 -27.67 -9.47 16.39
CA PRO A 118 -28.05 -10.30 17.53
C PRO A 118 -27.62 -9.73 18.91
N LEU A 119 -26.81 -8.67 18.94
CA LEU A 119 -26.30 -8.06 20.18
C LEU A 119 -27.10 -6.84 20.62
N GLU A 120 -27.73 -6.15 19.67
CA GLU A 120 -28.55 -4.96 19.91
C GLU A 120 -29.85 -5.32 20.64
N ALA A 121 -30.31 -4.45 21.54
CA ALA A 121 -31.52 -4.67 22.30
C ALA A 121 -32.74 -4.79 21.36
N GLY A 122 -33.52 -5.86 21.52
CA GLY A 122 -34.73 -6.10 20.75
C GLY A 122 -34.95 -7.58 20.44
N PRO A 123 -35.97 -7.89 19.61
CA PRO A 123 -36.41 -9.27 19.35
C PRO A 123 -35.32 -10.19 18.82
N ALA A 124 -34.38 -9.66 18.03
CA ALA A 124 -33.26 -10.43 17.49
C ALA A 124 -32.31 -10.93 18.59
N SER A 125 -32.09 -10.13 19.65
CA SER A 125 -31.30 -10.56 20.81
C SER A 125 -32.03 -11.66 21.58
N ASP A 126 -33.35 -11.55 21.78
CA ASP A 126 -34.11 -12.59 22.50
C ASP A 126 -34.10 -13.93 21.75
N VAL A 127 -34.25 -13.88 20.42
CA VAL A 127 -34.12 -15.07 19.56
C VAL A 127 -32.71 -15.64 19.67
N PHE A 128 -31.68 -14.81 19.59
CA PHE A 128 -30.29 -15.25 19.72
C PHE A 128 -30.01 -15.92 21.07
N GLU A 129 -30.40 -15.32 22.19
CA GLU A 129 -30.24 -15.90 23.53
C GLU A 129 -30.97 -17.24 23.69
N ASN A 130 -32.15 -17.39 23.07
CA ASN A 130 -32.86 -18.66 23.05
C ASN A 130 -32.13 -19.72 22.21
N MET A 131 -31.61 -19.37 21.04
CA MET A 131 -30.82 -20.28 20.21
C MET A 131 -29.51 -20.69 20.91
N LEU A 132 -28.91 -19.80 21.71
CA LEU A 132 -27.72 -20.10 22.49
C LEU A 132 -27.92 -21.20 23.53
N LYS A 133 -29.15 -21.60 23.86
CA LYS A 133 -29.42 -22.76 24.75
C LYS A 133 -29.01 -24.09 24.11
N GLU A 134 -29.03 -24.17 22.78
CA GLU A 134 -28.63 -25.36 22.02
C GLU A 134 -27.11 -25.50 21.90
N PRO A 135 -26.49 -26.58 22.42
CA PRO A 135 -25.04 -26.78 22.35
C PRO A 135 -24.48 -26.78 20.93
N GLY A 136 -25.20 -27.40 19.99
CA GLY A 136 -24.80 -27.46 18.58
C GLY A 136 -24.72 -26.07 17.93
N PHE A 137 -25.67 -25.18 18.27
CA PHE A 137 -25.66 -23.81 17.77
C PHE A 137 -24.47 -23.03 18.32
N ARG A 138 -24.13 -23.18 19.61
CA ARG A 138 -22.94 -22.53 20.21
C ARG A 138 -21.65 -22.95 19.51
N VAL A 139 -21.48 -24.25 19.22
CA VAL A 139 -20.29 -24.76 18.50
C VAL A 139 -20.18 -24.12 17.10
N GLN A 140 -21.29 -24.00 16.38
CA GLN A 140 -21.31 -23.35 15.06
C GLN A 140 -20.93 -21.87 15.13
N ILE A 141 -21.44 -21.13 16.11
CA ILE A 141 -21.07 -19.72 16.33
C ILE A 141 -19.57 -19.58 16.63
N MET A 142 -19.03 -20.41 17.54
CA MET A 142 -17.60 -20.36 17.86
C MET A 142 -16.72 -20.66 16.64
N GLU A 143 -17.12 -21.62 15.79
CA GLU A 143 -16.40 -21.91 14.55
C GLU A 143 -16.52 -20.77 13.52
N GLY A 144 -17.69 -20.14 13.43
CA GLY A 144 -17.88 -18.92 12.64
C GLY A 144 -16.98 -17.78 13.11
N ASN A 145 -16.87 -17.56 14.41
CA ASN A 145 -16.03 -16.51 15.00
C ASN A 145 -14.54 -16.73 14.70
N LYS A 146 -14.04 -17.97 14.72
CA LYS A 146 -12.66 -18.28 14.28
C LYS A 146 -12.37 -17.82 12.84
N LYS A 147 -13.34 -17.97 11.94
CA LYS A 147 -13.21 -17.51 10.54
C LYS A 147 -13.16 -15.98 10.46
N VAL A 148 -13.99 -15.29 11.25
CA VAL A 148 -13.96 -13.82 11.35
C VAL A 148 -12.62 -13.35 11.92
N ASP A 149 -12.10 -14.01 12.95
CA ASP A 149 -10.79 -13.75 13.53
C ASP A 149 -9.65 -13.89 12.52
N PHE A 150 -9.71 -14.91 11.66
CA PHE A 150 -8.77 -15.06 10.56
C PHE A 150 -8.85 -13.87 9.58
N VAL A 151 -10.06 -13.43 9.23
CA VAL A 151 -10.28 -12.25 8.37
C VAL A 151 -9.71 -10.98 9.03
N ILE A 152 -9.92 -10.77 10.33
CA ILE A 152 -9.36 -9.63 11.07
C ILE A 152 -7.83 -9.67 10.99
N LYS A 153 -7.20 -10.80 11.36
CA LYS A 153 -5.74 -10.95 11.37
C LYS A 153 -5.14 -10.77 9.97
N ARG A 154 -5.79 -11.31 8.94
CA ARG A 154 -5.34 -11.16 7.54
C ARG A 154 -5.38 -9.69 7.10
N ASN A 155 -6.50 -9.00 7.32
CA ASN A 155 -6.64 -7.60 6.93
C ASN A 155 -5.72 -6.69 7.73
N ALA A 156 -5.53 -6.92 9.04
CA ALA A 156 -4.60 -6.15 9.85
C ALA A 156 -3.16 -6.27 9.33
N ARG A 157 -2.72 -7.50 8.96
CA ARG A 157 -1.40 -7.71 8.37
C ARG A 157 -1.24 -7.02 7.01
N ALA A 158 -2.24 -7.13 6.14
CA ALA A 158 -2.21 -6.46 4.83
C ALA A 158 -2.18 -4.94 4.98
N MET A 159 -2.99 -4.39 5.89
CA MET A 159 -3.04 -2.96 6.20
C MET A 159 -1.70 -2.45 6.74
N ASN A 160 -1.08 -3.14 7.70
CA ASN A 160 0.20 -2.72 8.26
C ASN A 160 1.31 -2.72 7.20
N ARG A 161 1.39 -3.76 6.36
CA ARG A 161 2.34 -3.79 5.24
C ARG A 161 2.13 -2.65 4.26
N ALA A 162 0.89 -2.40 3.85
CA ALA A 162 0.57 -1.28 2.97
C ALA A 162 0.93 0.07 3.61
N LEU A 163 0.76 0.23 4.93
CA LEU A 163 1.16 1.44 5.64
C LEU A 163 2.68 1.61 5.76
N GLU A 164 3.44 0.51 5.85
CA GLU A 164 4.91 0.53 5.74
C GLU A 164 5.32 1.04 4.35
N ASP A 165 4.76 0.47 3.28
CA ASP A 165 5.04 0.88 1.90
C ASP A 165 4.67 2.36 1.66
N VAL A 166 3.50 2.79 2.17
CA VAL A 166 3.04 4.20 2.14
C VAL A 166 4.02 5.12 2.86
N GLY A 167 4.58 4.69 3.99
CA GLY A 167 5.59 5.43 4.74
C GLY A 167 6.90 5.62 3.95
N GLU A 168 7.40 4.55 3.32
CA GLU A 168 8.58 4.59 2.45
C GLU A 168 8.36 5.52 1.25
N GLY A 169 7.20 5.40 0.61
CA GLY A 169 6.82 6.25 -0.53
C GLY A 169 6.72 7.72 -0.16
N LEU A 170 6.09 8.05 0.97
CA LEU A 170 5.99 9.43 1.46
C LEU A 170 7.38 10.05 1.71
N ARG A 171 8.29 9.31 2.37
CA ARG A 171 9.66 9.78 2.62
C ARG A 171 10.43 10.01 1.32
N ALA A 172 10.29 9.10 0.35
CA ALA A 172 10.96 9.24 -0.93
C ALA A 172 10.42 10.44 -1.73
N VAL A 173 9.10 10.61 -1.79
CA VAL A 173 8.45 11.74 -2.48
C VAL A 173 8.80 13.08 -1.83
N ASP A 174 8.91 13.16 -0.51
CA ASP A 174 9.36 14.36 0.21
C ASP A 174 10.79 14.79 -0.20
N GLU A 175 11.72 13.84 -0.33
CA GLU A 175 13.08 14.10 -0.82
C GLU A 175 13.09 14.57 -2.29
N LEU A 176 12.26 13.98 -3.15
CA LEU A 176 12.08 14.46 -4.53
C LEU A 176 11.49 15.87 -4.56
N ALA A 177 10.51 16.17 -3.71
CA ALA A 177 9.91 17.51 -3.61
C ALA A 177 10.96 18.57 -3.25
N LYS A 178 11.79 18.31 -2.22
CA LYS A 178 12.91 19.18 -1.84
C LYS A 178 13.87 19.39 -3.00
N TYR A 179 14.21 18.34 -3.72
CA TYR A 179 15.10 18.44 -4.87
C TYR A 179 14.51 19.28 -6.01
N LEU A 180 13.23 19.09 -6.34
CA LEU A 180 12.53 19.89 -7.36
C LEU A 180 12.56 21.39 -7.06
N LEU A 181 12.47 21.79 -5.78
CA LEU A 181 12.57 23.19 -5.38
C LEU A 181 13.92 23.84 -5.77
N THR A 182 14.98 23.04 -5.89
CA THR A 182 16.31 23.51 -6.34
C THR A 182 16.40 23.71 -7.85
N LEU A 183 15.43 23.20 -8.62
CA LEU A 183 15.45 23.19 -10.09
C LEU A 183 14.51 24.23 -10.72
N LYS A 184 14.02 25.22 -9.96
CA LYS A 184 13.03 26.21 -10.46
C LYS A 184 13.48 26.97 -11.72
N THR A 185 14.79 27.16 -11.91
CA THR A 185 15.38 27.91 -13.02
C THR A 185 16.41 27.06 -13.78
N GLY A 186 16.86 27.54 -14.94
CA GLY A 186 17.92 26.88 -15.73
C GLY A 186 17.44 25.90 -16.81
N TRP A 187 16.11 25.76 -16.99
CA TRP A 187 15.52 24.95 -18.05
C TRP A 187 15.76 25.54 -19.44
N ARG A 188 16.12 24.70 -20.41
CA ARG A 188 16.60 25.14 -21.73
C ARG A 188 15.49 25.57 -22.71
N ASN A 189 14.28 25.04 -22.54
CA ASN A 189 13.18 25.27 -23.47
C ASN A 189 11.81 25.10 -22.76
N ALA A 190 10.76 25.60 -23.41
CA ALA A 190 9.40 25.57 -22.90
C ALA A 190 8.87 24.14 -22.66
N ASN A 191 9.27 23.16 -23.47
CA ASN A 191 8.84 21.77 -23.30
C ASN A 191 9.37 21.18 -21.98
N LEU A 192 10.65 21.40 -21.64
CA LEU A 192 11.19 20.93 -20.37
C LEU A 192 10.64 21.69 -19.16
N ILE A 193 10.30 22.98 -19.33
CA ILE A 193 9.57 23.74 -18.30
C ILE A 193 8.21 23.09 -18.03
N ARG A 194 7.50 22.64 -19.08
CA ARG A 194 6.23 21.91 -18.93
C ARG A 194 6.43 20.56 -18.22
N VAL A 195 7.50 19.82 -18.53
CA VAL A 195 7.84 18.57 -17.82
C VAL A 195 8.09 18.84 -16.32
N TYR A 196 8.85 19.87 -15.99
CA TYR A 196 9.07 20.29 -14.60
C TYR A 196 7.77 20.66 -13.88
N GLY A 197 6.90 21.43 -14.53
CA GLY A 197 5.60 21.80 -13.99
C GLY A 197 4.71 20.58 -13.74
N ALA A 198 4.62 19.67 -14.70
CA ALA A 198 3.87 18.42 -14.57
C ALA A 198 4.42 17.55 -13.42
N MET A 199 5.74 17.44 -13.30
CA MET A 199 6.37 16.66 -12.23
C MET A 199 6.13 17.28 -10.85
N THR A 200 6.18 18.60 -10.73
CA THR A 200 5.85 19.29 -9.48
C THR A 200 4.40 18.99 -9.07
N HIS A 201 3.46 19.07 -10.02
CA HIS A 201 2.06 18.74 -9.79
C HIS A 201 1.86 17.26 -9.38
N ASN A 202 2.54 16.33 -10.03
CA ASN A 202 2.49 14.90 -9.69
C ASN A 202 3.00 14.67 -8.27
N VAL A 203 4.13 15.26 -7.88
CA VAL A 203 4.70 15.12 -6.52
C VAL A 203 3.74 15.66 -5.45
N GLU A 204 3.10 16.80 -5.69
CA GLU A 204 2.07 17.34 -4.79
C GLU A 204 0.84 16.43 -4.71
N GLY A 205 0.41 15.85 -5.83
CA GLY A 205 -0.66 14.85 -5.90
C GLY A 205 -0.33 13.60 -5.09
N TRP A 206 0.85 13.03 -5.32
CA TRP A 206 1.34 11.84 -4.63
C TRP A 206 1.43 12.07 -3.13
N PHE A 207 2.01 13.19 -2.69
CA PHE A 207 2.12 13.53 -1.27
C PHE A 207 0.73 13.52 -0.60
N ARG A 208 -0.26 14.18 -1.21
CA ARG A 208 -1.64 14.18 -0.70
C ARG A 208 -2.26 12.78 -0.68
N CYS A 209 -2.02 11.97 -1.71
CA CYS A 209 -2.50 10.59 -1.75
C CYS A 209 -1.87 9.73 -0.65
N PHE A 210 -0.56 9.82 -0.41
CA PHE A 210 0.11 9.08 0.66
C PHE A 210 -0.46 9.46 2.05
N VAL A 211 -0.64 10.75 2.33
CA VAL A 211 -1.27 11.21 3.58
C VAL A 211 -2.72 10.70 3.69
N GLY A 212 -3.48 10.74 2.60
CA GLY A 212 -4.83 10.18 2.54
C GLY A 212 -4.87 8.67 2.82
N LEU A 213 -3.89 7.92 2.30
CA LEU A 213 -3.74 6.49 2.56
C LEU A 213 -3.42 6.19 4.03
N GLN A 214 -2.58 7.00 4.68
CA GLN A 214 -2.34 6.86 6.13
C GLN A 214 -3.64 7.00 6.92
N MET A 215 -4.45 8.02 6.62
CA MET A 215 -5.75 8.22 7.27
C MET A 215 -6.72 7.06 7.00
N LYS A 216 -6.80 6.57 5.75
CA LYS A 216 -7.62 5.40 5.40
C LYS A 216 -7.20 4.14 6.17
N GLY A 217 -5.90 3.92 6.32
CA GLY A 217 -5.37 2.82 7.12
C GLY A 217 -5.75 2.92 8.60
N GLN A 218 -5.66 4.11 9.21
CA GLN A 218 -6.11 4.32 10.59
C GLN A 218 -7.60 3.98 10.76
N VAL A 219 -8.46 4.49 9.86
CA VAL A 219 -9.90 4.19 9.88
C VAL A 219 -10.16 2.68 9.72
N LEU A 220 -9.43 1.99 8.85
CA LEU A 220 -9.54 0.53 8.71
C LEU A 220 -9.15 -0.19 10.00
N GLY A 221 -8.07 0.26 10.67
CA GLY A 221 -7.63 -0.26 11.96
C GLY A 221 -8.69 -0.14 13.06
N GLU A 222 -9.32 1.02 13.18
CA GLU A 222 -10.44 1.24 14.11
C GLU A 222 -11.62 0.30 13.84
N ARG A 223 -11.94 0.07 12.57
CA ARG A 223 -13.01 -0.86 12.17
C ARG A 223 -12.65 -2.31 12.50
N LEU A 224 -11.41 -2.73 12.26
CA LEU A 224 -10.94 -4.07 12.64
C LEU A 224 -11.02 -4.28 14.15
N ASN A 225 -10.65 -3.27 14.95
CA ASN A 225 -10.81 -3.33 16.41
C ASN A 225 -12.28 -3.40 16.82
N THR A 226 -13.16 -2.62 16.18
CA THR A 226 -14.60 -2.70 16.43
C THR A 226 -15.16 -4.08 16.13
N LEU A 227 -14.77 -4.68 15.00
CA LEU A 227 -15.19 -6.04 14.64
C LEU A 227 -14.71 -7.06 15.66
N LYS A 228 -13.46 -6.95 16.14
CA LYS A 228 -12.92 -7.81 17.20
C LYS A 228 -13.75 -7.72 18.49
N MET A 229 -14.18 -6.51 18.89
CA MET A 229 -15.02 -6.33 20.08
C MET A 229 -16.41 -6.95 19.92
N VAL A 230 -17.00 -6.85 18.73
CA VAL A 230 -18.28 -7.50 18.42
C VAL A 230 -18.18 -9.02 18.50
N VAL A 231 -17.12 -9.60 17.91
CA VAL A 231 -16.86 -11.04 17.99
C VAL A 231 -16.69 -11.49 19.45
N TRP A 232 -15.90 -10.75 20.23
CA TRP A 232 -15.70 -11.04 21.65
C TRP A 232 -17.01 -11.04 22.46
N GLU A 233 -17.91 -10.10 22.21
CA GLU A 233 -19.20 -10.05 22.90
C GLU A 233 -20.09 -11.26 22.55
N ILE A 234 -20.07 -11.71 21.29
CA ILE A 234 -20.75 -12.95 20.88
C ILE A 234 -20.19 -14.16 21.65
N GLU A 235 -18.86 -14.31 21.71
CA GLU A 235 -18.20 -15.40 22.44
C GLU A 235 -18.53 -15.36 23.94
N ARG A 236 -18.57 -14.16 24.52
CA ARG A 236 -18.95 -13.95 25.92
C ARG A 236 -20.36 -14.46 26.21
N ARG A 237 -21.34 -14.18 25.33
CA ARG A 237 -22.72 -14.68 25.48
C ARG A 237 -22.80 -16.20 25.32
N CYS A 238 -22.10 -16.78 24.34
CA CYS A 238 -21.99 -18.24 24.22
C CYS A 238 -21.41 -18.89 25.48
N GLY A 239 -20.37 -18.29 26.08
CA GLY A 239 -19.76 -18.77 27.31
C GLY A 239 -20.67 -18.66 28.53
N ARG A 240 -21.53 -17.63 28.60
CA ARG A 240 -22.57 -17.52 29.63
C ARG A 240 -23.62 -18.61 29.52
N ALA A 241 -24.09 -18.91 28.31
CA ALA A 241 -25.10 -19.95 28.06
C ALA A 241 -24.59 -21.39 28.23
N SER A 242 -23.27 -21.57 28.39
CA SER A 242 -22.64 -22.88 28.62
C SER A 242 -22.39 -23.20 30.11
N ARG A 243 -22.65 -22.24 31.00
CA ARG A 243 -22.56 -22.39 32.46
C ARG A 243 -23.94 -22.58 33.05
#